data_AF-A0A2E9WIX2-F1
#
_entry.id   AF-A0A2E9WIX2-F1
#
_cell.length_a   1.000
_cell.length_b   1.000
_cell.length_c   1.000
_cell.angle_alpha   90.00
_cell.angle_beta   90.00
_cell.angle_gamma   90.00
#
_symmetry.space_group_name_H-M   'P 1'
#
loop_
_entity.id
_entity.type
_entity.pdbx_description
1 polymer ?
#
loop_
_entity_poly.entity_id
_entity_poly.type
_entity_poly.pdbx_seq_one_letter_code
_entity_poly.pdbx_strand_id
1 'polypeptide(L)'
;MLVYLINIELMVSWWFGLLSLTLSMGVAIYLGISYRNLTGGFLSYKGALKFSFLAFLVSYAVGIVFNILLYTVIDPSLPEVMKELTVEATVGMLESFGTPQEAIDASIVEIEKSVMESTTPAGILKSAPWGVIIISIFALIASIFIKKNEPVSDRIN
;
A
#
# COMPACT_ATOMS: atom_id res chain seq x y z
N MET A 1 2.14 5.32 -9.74
CA MET A 1 2.16 5.43 -11.22
C MET A 1 1.16 6.47 -11.71
N LEU A 2 -0.15 6.20 -11.66
CA LEU A 2 -1.16 7.11 -12.23
C LEU A 2 -1.28 8.45 -11.51
N VAL A 3 -1.13 8.44 -10.19
CA VAL A 3 -1.26 9.63 -9.33
C VAL A 3 -0.24 10.71 -9.71
N TYR A 4 1.01 10.32 -9.94
CA TYR A 4 2.10 11.20 -10.39
C TYR A 4 1.75 11.97 -11.67
N LEU A 5 1.02 11.35 -12.60
CA LEU A 5 0.62 11.99 -13.86
C LEU A 5 -0.55 12.97 -13.71
N ILE A 6 -1.29 12.89 -12.61
CA ILE A 6 -2.50 13.69 -12.38
C ILE A 6 -2.15 14.87 -11.47
N ASN A 7 -1.68 14.58 -10.26
CA ASN A 7 -1.25 15.57 -9.28
C ASN A 7 -0.31 14.89 -8.25
N ILE A 8 0.90 15.44 -8.13
CA ILE A 8 1.95 15.00 -7.21
C ILE A 8 1.57 15.16 -5.74
N GLU A 9 0.77 16.17 -5.38
CA GLU A 9 0.31 16.44 -4.01
C GLU A 9 -0.58 15.31 -3.47
N LEU A 10 -1.27 14.60 -4.37
CA LEU A 10 -2.08 13.43 -4.00
C LEU A 10 -1.20 12.28 -3.51
N MET A 11 0.11 12.27 -3.83
CA MET A 11 1.04 11.23 -3.36
C MET A 11 1.33 11.35 -1.85
N VAL A 12 1.26 12.57 -1.28
CA VAL A 12 1.46 12.82 0.17
C VAL A 12 0.15 12.94 0.94
N SER A 13 -0.97 13.09 0.24
CA SER A 13 -2.29 13.27 0.84
C SER A 13 -2.78 12.02 1.57
N TRP A 14 -2.90 12.07 2.90
CA TRP A 14 -3.30 10.93 3.74
C TRP A 14 -4.67 10.34 3.37
N TRP A 15 -5.66 11.19 3.09
CA TRP A 15 -7.01 10.77 2.71
C TRP A 15 -7.02 10.04 1.35
N PHE A 16 -6.16 10.48 0.43
CA PHE A 16 -6.01 9.85 -0.88
C PHE A 16 -5.31 8.50 -0.74
N GLY A 17 -4.36 8.38 0.19
CA GLY A 17 -3.77 7.11 0.58
C GLY A 17 -4.81 6.11 1.08
N LEU A 18 -5.72 6.55 1.97
CA LEU A 18 -6.83 5.72 2.45
C LEU A 18 -7.77 5.29 1.32
N LEU A 19 -8.16 6.23 0.45
CA LEU A 19 -9.00 5.93 -0.72
C LEU A 19 -8.34 4.88 -1.64
N SER A 20 -7.05 5.08 -1.94
CA SER A 20 -6.26 4.18 -2.80
C SER A 20 -6.15 2.78 -2.20
N LEU A 21 -5.99 2.68 -0.88
CA LEU A 21 -5.96 1.42 -0.15
C LEU A 21 -7.31 0.70 -0.22
N THR A 22 -8.41 1.42 0.05
CA THR A 22 -9.76 0.84 -0.03
C THR A 22 -10.08 0.35 -1.44
N LEU A 23 -9.72 1.13 -2.47
CA LEU A 23 -9.90 0.72 -3.87
C LEU A 23 -9.06 -0.51 -4.21
N SER A 24 -7.78 -0.54 -3.82
CA SER A 24 -6.89 -1.68 -4.07
C SER A 24 -7.40 -2.95 -3.40
N MET A 25 -7.91 -2.84 -2.16
CA MET A 25 -8.59 -3.92 -1.46
C MET A 25 -9.83 -4.42 -2.20
N GLY A 26 -10.69 -3.51 -2.67
CA GLY A 26 -11.88 -3.84 -3.45
C GLY A 26 -11.55 -4.61 -4.73
N VAL A 27 -10.54 -4.15 -5.47
CA VAL A 27 -10.07 -4.83 -6.71
C VAL A 27 -9.53 -6.22 -6.40
N ALA A 28 -8.69 -6.37 -5.37
CA ALA A 28 -8.14 -7.67 -5.00
C ALA A 28 -9.23 -8.67 -4.58
N ILE A 29 -10.23 -8.23 -3.81
CA ILE A 29 -11.37 -9.05 -3.41
C ILE A 29 -12.21 -9.45 -4.63
N TYR A 30 -12.52 -8.49 -5.51
CA TYR A 30 -13.27 -8.76 -6.74
C TYR A 30 -12.58 -9.81 -7.61
N LEU A 31 -11.27 -9.63 -7.87
CA LEU A 31 -10.48 -10.58 -8.65
C LEU A 31 -10.43 -11.96 -7.97
N GLY A 32 -10.29 -12.01 -6.65
CA GLY A 32 -10.30 -13.26 -5.90
C GLY A 32 -11.64 -14.00 -5.96
N ILE A 33 -12.76 -13.26 -5.87
CA ILE A 33 -14.10 -13.82 -6.03
C ILE A 33 -14.31 -14.31 -7.47
N SER A 34 -13.86 -13.56 -8.47
CA SER A 34 -13.92 -13.96 -9.87
C SER A 34 -13.11 -15.24 -10.11
N TYR A 35 -11.88 -15.31 -9.60
CA TYR A 35 -11.03 -16.51 -9.67
C TYR A 35 -11.72 -17.72 -9.04
N ARG A 36 -12.27 -17.57 -7.82
CA ARG A 36 -13.05 -18.61 -7.15
C ARG A 36 -14.22 -19.10 -8.01
N ASN A 37 -14.97 -18.19 -8.63
CA ASN A 37 -16.13 -18.54 -9.43
C ASN A 37 -15.73 -19.32 -10.70
N LEU A 38 -14.56 -19.03 -11.28
CA LEU A 38 -14.01 -19.78 -12.42
C LEU A 38 -13.54 -21.18 -12.03
N THR A 39 -13.10 -21.39 -10.78
CA THR A 39 -12.58 -22.68 -10.29
C THR A 39 -13.63 -23.54 -9.57
N GLY A 40 -14.90 -23.43 -9.96
CA GLY A 40 -15.99 -24.25 -9.38
C GLY A 40 -16.76 -23.58 -8.24
N GLY A 41 -16.53 -22.29 -7.97
CA GLY A 41 -17.35 -21.51 -7.03
C GLY A 41 -16.96 -21.64 -5.56
N PHE A 42 -15.94 -22.44 -5.26
CA PHE A 42 -15.44 -22.67 -3.90
C PHE A 42 -13.93 -22.43 -3.82
N LEU A 43 -13.50 -21.82 -2.72
CA LEU A 43 -12.09 -21.57 -2.44
C LEU A 43 -11.88 -21.56 -0.92
N SER A 44 -11.09 -22.50 -0.43
CA SER A 44 -10.73 -22.57 0.99
C SER A 44 -9.98 -21.31 1.43
N TYR A 45 -10.00 -21.01 2.73
CA TYR A 45 -9.27 -19.86 3.28
C TYR A 45 -7.79 -19.86 2.88
N LYS A 46 -7.12 -21.02 2.94
CA LYS A 46 -5.72 -21.17 2.53
C LYS A 46 -5.53 -20.85 1.04
N GLY A 47 -6.47 -21.26 0.19
CA GLY A 47 -6.45 -20.92 -1.24
C GLY A 47 -6.63 -19.42 -1.48
N ALA A 48 -7.62 -18.82 -0.82
CA ALA A 48 -7.90 -17.38 -0.89
C ALA A 48 -6.73 -16.54 -0.37
N LEU A 49 -6.07 -16.98 0.71
CA LEU A 49 -4.88 -16.33 1.27
C LEU A 49 -3.71 -16.38 0.30
N LYS A 50 -3.40 -17.56 -0.27
CA LYS A 50 -2.33 -17.69 -1.27
C LYS A 50 -2.56 -16.80 -2.48
N PHE A 51 -3.79 -16.80 -3.00
CA PHE A 51 -4.19 -15.94 -4.12
C PHE A 51 -3.97 -14.46 -3.79
N SER A 52 -4.55 -13.99 -2.68
CA SER A 52 -4.51 -12.58 -2.30
C SER A 52 -3.08 -12.13 -1.99
N PHE A 53 -2.32 -12.95 -1.28
CA PHE A 53 -0.92 -12.67 -0.97
C PHE A 53 -0.08 -12.53 -2.24
N LEU A 54 -0.22 -13.46 -3.19
CA LEU A 54 0.53 -13.39 -4.45
C LEU A 54 0.12 -12.19 -5.29
N ALA A 55 -1.19 -11.89 -5.37
CA ALA A 55 -1.69 -10.73 -6.10
C ALA A 55 -1.11 -9.42 -5.55
N PHE A 56 -1.15 -9.22 -4.23
CA PHE A 56 -0.56 -8.04 -3.60
C PHE A 56 0.96 -8.01 -3.70
N LEU A 57 1.64 -9.17 -3.55
CA LEU A 57 3.10 -9.25 -3.65
C LEU A 57 3.59 -8.86 -5.05
N VAL A 58 2.94 -9.33 -6.11
CA VAL A 58 3.28 -8.96 -7.50
C VAL A 58 3.03 -7.47 -7.72
N SER A 59 1.87 -6.96 -7.29
CA SER A 59 1.57 -5.53 -7.37
C SER A 59 2.62 -4.68 -6.65
N TYR A 60 3.07 -5.12 -5.47
CA TYR A 60 4.08 -4.44 -4.68
C TYR A 60 5.46 -4.46 -5.33
N ALA A 61 5.89 -5.62 -5.85
CA ALA A 61 7.16 -5.75 -6.56
C ALA A 61 7.21 -4.83 -7.78
N VAL A 62 6.13 -4.76 -8.57
CA VAL A 62 6.01 -3.82 -9.70
C VAL A 62 6.09 -2.36 -9.21
N GLY A 63 5.46 -2.05 -8.08
CA GLY A 63 5.54 -0.73 -7.45
C GLY A 63 6.96 -0.35 -7.03
N ILE A 64 7.72 -1.28 -6.44
CA ILE A 64 9.13 -1.05 -6.06
C ILE A 64 9.96 -0.70 -7.29
N VAL A 65 9.89 -1.50 -8.35
CA VAL A 65 10.69 -1.26 -9.57
C VAL A 65 10.34 0.10 -10.16
N PHE A 66 9.06 0.44 -10.22
CA PHE A 66 8.62 1.73 -10.73
C PHE A 66 9.11 2.90 -9.86
N ASN A 67 8.99 2.82 -8.54
CA ASN A 67 9.44 3.91 -7.67
C ASN A 67 10.96 4.11 -7.77
N ILE A 68 11.73 3.03 -7.89
CA ILE A 68 13.18 3.14 -8.13
C ILE A 68 13.45 3.85 -9.45
N LEU A 69 12.80 3.45 -10.55
CA LEU A 69 12.96 4.11 -11.85
C LEU A 69 12.50 5.56 -11.82
N LEU A 70 11.42 5.83 -11.09
CA LEU A 70 10.84 7.16 -10.96
C LEU A 70 11.84 8.12 -10.33
N TYR A 71 12.39 7.77 -9.16
CA TYR A 71 13.29 8.65 -8.42
C TYR A 71 14.74 8.67 -8.93
N THR A 72 15.12 7.78 -9.85
CA THR A 72 16.51 7.70 -10.35
C THR A 72 16.68 8.08 -11.82
N VAL A 73 15.66 7.85 -12.66
CA VAL A 73 15.77 8.01 -14.11
C VAL A 73 14.70 8.94 -14.67
N ILE A 74 13.43 8.78 -14.24
CA ILE A 74 12.30 9.51 -14.84
C ILE A 74 12.22 10.94 -14.29
N ASP A 75 12.27 11.11 -12.98
CA ASP A 75 12.26 12.40 -12.30
C ASP A 75 13.16 12.35 -11.03
N PRO A 76 14.48 12.56 -11.20
CA PRO A 76 15.43 12.56 -10.09
C PRO A 76 15.26 13.73 -9.12
N SER A 77 14.52 14.78 -9.50
CA SER A 77 14.20 15.91 -8.63
C SER A 77 13.00 15.65 -7.73
N LEU A 78 12.17 14.66 -8.07
CA LEU A 78 10.95 14.32 -7.35
C LEU A 78 11.14 14.07 -5.84
N PRO A 79 12.20 13.39 -5.36
CA PRO A 79 12.43 13.22 -3.93
C PRO A 79 12.44 14.53 -3.14
N GLU A 80 13.03 15.59 -3.72
CA GLU A 80 13.14 16.90 -3.08
C GLU A 80 11.76 17.58 -2.99
N VAL A 81 10.96 17.48 -4.05
CA VAL A 81 9.57 17.97 -4.07
C VAL A 81 8.72 17.18 -3.07
N MET A 82 8.86 15.86 -3.03
CA MET A 82 8.15 14.99 -2.08
C MET A 82 8.52 15.31 -0.64
N LYS A 83 9.78 15.68 -0.37
CA LYS A 83 10.25 16.11 0.95
C LYS A 83 9.49 17.36 1.41
N GLU A 84 9.47 18.41 0.60
CA GLU A 84 8.76 19.66 0.92
C GLU A 84 7.26 19.43 1.15
N LEU A 85 6.60 18.72 0.21
CA LEU A 85 5.17 18.41 0.31
C LEU A 85 4.83 17.54 1.51
N THR A 86 5.70 16.58 1.87
CA THR A 86 5.47 15.72 3.04
C THR A 86 5.61 16.51 4.34
N VAL A 87 6.59 17.41 4.43
CA VAL A 87 6.75 18.30 5.59
C VAL A 87 5.51 19.17 5.74
N GLU A 88 5.09 19.87 4.69
CA GLU A 88 3.91 20.75 4.73
C GLU A 88 2.64 19.98 5.14
N ALA A 89 2.39 18.82 4.52
CA ALA A 89 1.23 18.00 4.82
C ALA A 89 1.26 17.46 6.26
N THR A 90 2.44 17.08 6.76
CA THR A 90 2.59 16.53 8.11
C THR A 90 2.47 17.62 9.17
N VAL A 91 3.10 18.78 8.97
CA VAL A 91 2.99 19.95 9.86
C VAL A 91 1.54 20.39 9.96
N GLY A 92 0.85 20.62 8.84
CA GLY A 92 -0.56 21.03 8.87
C GLY A 92 -1.47 20.03 9.58
N MET A 93 -1.16 18.73 9.49
CA MET A 93 -1.87 17.69 10.26
C MET A 93 -1.57 17.78 11.77
N LEU A 94 -0.30 17.94 12.15
CA LEU A 94 0.12 18.04 13.56
C LEU A 94 -0.45 19.28 14.25
N GLU A 95 -0.47 20.42 13.54
CA GLU A 95 -1.11 21.66 13.98
C GLU A 95 -2.61 21.46 14.18
N SER A 96 -3.28 20.80 13.22
CA SER A 96 -4.72 20.49 13.31
C SER A 96 -5.06 19.60 14.50
N PHE A 97 -4.09 18.81 14.99
CA PHE A 97 -4.22 17.99 16.21
C PHE A 97 -3.77 18.70 17.49
N GLY A 98 -3.36 19.98 17.42
CA GLY A 98 -2.96 20.77 18.58
C GLY A 98 -1.58 20.40 19.13
N THR A 99 -0.70 19.84 18.30
CA THR A 99 0.67 19.51 18.70
C THR A 99 1.45 20.80 19.01
N PRO A 100 2.24 20.87 20.10
CA PRO A 100 3.07 22.04 20.41
C PRO A 100 4.11 22.33 19.30
N GLN A 101 4.35 23.61 19.01
CA GLN A 101 5.25 24.03 17.93
C GLN A 101 6.66 23.48 18.11
N GLU A 102 7.19 23.45 19.34
CA GLU A 102 8.54 22.95 19.61
C GLU A 102 8.68 21.45 19.25
N ALA A 103 7.60 20.67 19.41
CA ALA A 103 7.59 19.26 19.02
C ALA A 103 7.44 19.09 17.50
N ILE A 104 6.70 19.99 16.84
CA ILE A 104 6.58 20.01 15.38
C ILE A 104 7.95 20.31 14.76
N ASP A 105 8.62 21.38 15.20
CA ASP A 105 9.92 21.80 14.66
C ASP A 105 10.98 20.70 14.82
N ALA A 106 10.98 20.00 15.96
CA ALA A 106 11.87 18.86 16.20
C ALA A 106 11.61 17.68 15.22
N SER A 107 10.36 17.49 14.80
CA SER A 107 9.97 16.41 13.89
C SER A 107 10.32 16.66 12.43
N ILE A 108 10.43 17.94 12.00
CA ILE A 108 10.69 18.30 10.59
C ILE A 108 11.99 17.67 10.09
N VAL A 109 13.07 17.79 10.86
CA VAL A 109 14.39 17.26 10.47
C VAL A 109 14.34 15.74 10.29
N GLU A 110 13.59 15.03 11.13
CA GLU A 110 13.43 13.58 11.03
C GLU A 110 12.56 13.18 9.83
N ILE A 111 11.49 13.93 9.55
CA ILE A 111 10.62 13.73 8.39
C ILE A 111 11.43 13.91 7.10
N GLU A 112 12.16 15.02 6.97
CA GLU A 112 12.97 15.30 5.79
C GLU A 112 13.98 14.18 5.51
N LYS A 113 14.72 13.79 6.55
CA LYS A 113 15.68 12.69 6.46
C LYS A 113 15.00 11.38 6.06
N SER A 114 13.85 11.07 6.67
CA SER A 114 13.11 9.84 6.39
C SER A 114 12.59 9.79 4.95
N VAL A 115 12.10 10.91 4.41
CA VAL A 115 11.66 11.00 3.02
C VAL A 115 12.85 10.81 2.07
N MET A 116 13.94 11.52 2.31
CA MET A 116 15.14 11.40 1.46
C MET A 116 15.73 10.00 1.50
N GLU A 117 15.82 9.37 2.68
CA GLU A 117 16.29 7.99 2.78
C GLU A 117 15.34 7.01 2.07
N SER A 118 14.03 7.13 2.28
CA SER A 118 13.01 6.20 1.75
C SER A 118 12.79 6.31 0.24
N THR A 119 13.22 7.39 -0.40
CA THR A 119 13.18 7.57 -1.86
C THR A 119 14.45 7.07 -2.57
N THR A 120 15.53 6.76 -1.84
CA THR A 120 16.70 6.12 -2.44
C THR A 120 16.44 4.66 -2.81
N PRO A 121 17.11 4.09 -3.84
CA PRO A 121 16.98 2.67 -4.14
C PRO A 121 17.32 1.75 -2.96
N ALA A 122 18.35 2.11 -2.19
CA ALA A 122 18.74 1.36 -0.99
C ALA A 122 17.66 1.44 0.10
N GLY A 123 17.06 2.61 0.33
CA GLY A 123 15.99 2.79 1.30
C GLY A 123 14.69 2.06 0.91
N ILE A 124 14.33 2.09 -0.37
CA ILE A 124 13.19 1.32 -0.91
C ILE A 124 13.41 -0.17 -0.67
N LEU A 125 14.60 -0.70 -1.00
CA LEU A 125 14.90 -2.12 -0.78
C LEU A 125 15.00 -2.49 0.70
N LYS A 126 15.53 -1.60 1.54
CA LYS A 126 15.61 -1.79 3.00
C LYS A 126 14.23 -1.84 3.64
N SER A 127 13.28 -1.06 3.14
CA SER A 127 11.89 -1.04 3.63
C SER A 127 11.01 -2.14 3.03
N ALA A 128 11.45 -2.80 1.95
CA ALA A 128 10.68 -3.84 1.27
C ALA A 128 10.17 -4.98 2.18
N PRO A 129 10.97 -5.54 3.11
CA PRO A 129 10.49 -6.58 4.02
C PRO A 129 9.34 -6.12 4.93
N TRP A 130 9.35 -4.87 5.38
CA TRP A 130 8.25 -4.28 6.16
C TRP A 130 6.97 -4.19 5.32
N GLY A 131 7.10 -3.81 4.04
CA GLY A 131 5.98 -3.82 3.10
C GLY A 131 5.36 -5.22 2.93
N VAL A 132 6.17 -6.28 2.90
CA VAL A 132 5.68 -7.67 2.80
C VAL A 132 4.87 -8.08 4.04
N ILE A 133 5.25 -7.63 5.23
CA ILE A 133 4.48 -7.88 6.46
C ILE A 133 3.10 -7.21 6.36
N ILE A 134 3.06 -5.94 5.92
CA ILE A 134 1.81 -5.20 5.72
C ILE A 134 0.92 -5.87 4.67
N ILE A 135 1.51 -6.30 3.55
CA ILE A 135 0.82 -7.06 2.50
C ILE A 135 0.22 -8.36 3.05
N SER A 136 0.92 -9.03 3.95
CA SER A 136 0.42 -10.26 4.59
C SER A 136 -0.85 -9.97 5.40
N ILE A 137 -0.90 -8.84 6.12
CA ILE A 137 -2.09 -8.42 6.85
C ILE A 137 -3.26 -8.16 5.89
N PHE A 138 -3.03 -7.41 4.80
CA PHE A 138 -4.08 -7.16 3.81
C PHE A 138 -4.55 -8.42 3.09
N ALA A 139 -3.64 -9.36 2.80
CA ALA A 139 -3.98 -10.65 2.23
C ALA A 139 -4.85 -11.49 3.18
N LEU A 140 -4.55 -11.47 4.49
CA LEU A 140 -5.36 -12.12 5.51
C LEU A 140 -6.77 -11.53 5.55
N ILE A 141 -6.90 -10.20 5.49
CA ILE A 141 -8.20 -9.52 5.44
C ILE A 141 -8.96 -9.87 4.16
N ALA A 142 -8.34 -9.71 2.98
CA ALA A 142 -8.96 -9.99 1.69
C ALA A 142 -9.47 -11.43 1.61
N SER A 143 -8.69 -12.39 2.11
CA SER A 143 -9.04 -13.81 2.08
C SER A 143 -10.30 -14.15 2.88
N ILE A 144 -10.69 -13.35 3.88
CA ILE A 144 -11.95 -13.52 4.62
C ILE A 144 -13.15 -13.30 3.70
N PHE A 145 -13.08 -12.32 2.82
CA PHE A 145 -14.16 -11.98 1.88
C PHE A 145 -14.17 -12.92 0.66
N ILE A 146 -13.00 -13.40 0.26
CA ILE A 146 -12.86 -14.29 -0.90
C ILE A 146 -13.23 -15.74 -0.57
N LYS A 147 -12.95 -16.24 0.65
CA LYS A 147 -13.18 -17.65 0.99
C LYS A 147 -14.64 -18.08 0.80
N LYS A 148 -14.85 -19.30 0.32
CA LYS A 148 -16.14 -20.01 0.33
C LYS A 148 -15.87 -21.50 0.36
N ASN A 149 -16.26 -22.15 1.45
CA ASN A 149 -16.10 -23.60 1.59
C ASN A 149 -17.25 -24.33 0.89
N GLU A 150 -16.97 -25.54 0.43
CA GLU A 150 -18.02 -26.44 -0.07
C GLU A 150 -19.04 -26.74 1.04
N PRO A 151 -20.33 -26.88 0.72
CA PRO A 151 -21.32 -27.33 1.68
C PRO A 151 -20.96 -28.73 2.18
N VAL A 152 -21.02 -28.94 3.49
CA VAL A 152 -20.87 -30.27 4.07
C VAL A 152 -22.09 -31.09 3.64
N SER A 153 -21.87 -32.18 2.91
CA SER A 153 -22.95 -33.05 2.44
C SER A 153 -23.53 -33.86 3.60
N ASP A 154 -24.80 -33.59 3.97
CA ASP A 154 -25.57 -34.34 5.00
C ASP A 154 -25.95 -35.78 4.58
N ARG A 155 -25.35 -36.34 3.52
CA ARG A 155 -25.57 -37.73 3.09
C ARG A 155 -24.81 -38.73 3.96
N ILE A 156 -25.10 -38.70 5.26
CA ILE A 156 -24.84 -39.80 6.19
C ILE A 156 -26.05 -39.88 7.13
N ASN A 157 -27.22 -40.20 6.57
CA ASN A 157 -28.40 -40.78 7.24
C ASN A 157 -29.22 -41.53 6.19
#